data_AF-A0A9E7RUS2-F1
#
_entry.id   AF-A0A9E7RUS2-F1
#
_cell.length_a   1.000
_cell.length_b   1.000
_cell.length_c   1.000
_cell.angle_alpha   90.00
_cell.angle_beta   90.00
_cell.angle_gamma   90.00
#
_symmetry.space_group_name_H-M   'P 1'
#
loop_
_entity.id
_entity.type
_entity.pdbx_description
1 polymer ?
#
loop_
_entity_poly.entity_id
_entity_poly.type
_entity_poly.pdbx_seq_one_letter_code
_entity_poly.pdbx_strand_id
1 'polypeptide(L)'
;MPRIIKFFLFLIMFLAFFEAGLISSYTLVTSKPPDIEKLIEMQIDTVSSLLDSGKNLTSTITGGPEEVKIINNADVADALKAKTKLDGINIRSLNATTTHDTGLENIEINITATGYRENQTGGTGQIVIRATEQFTVTAAARAETRSSGVWVDVNTIRILSVTRIY
;
A
#
# COMPACT_ATOMS: atom_id res chain seq x y z
N MET A 1 -48.47 21.82 0.70
CA MET A 1 -47.05 21.54 0.97
C MET A 1 -46.39 20.93 -0.27
N PRO A 2 -45.26 21.49 -0.74
CA PRO A 2 -44.47 20.94 -1.85
C PRO A 2 -44.01 19.50 -1.55
N ARG A 3 -44.08 18.62 -2.54
CA ARG A 3 -43.69 17.19 -2.40
C ARG A 3 -42.23 17.04 -1.95
N ILE A 4 -41.35 17.93 -2.42
CA ILE A 4 -39.93 17.94 -2.06
C ILE A 4 -39.71 18.25 -0.57
N ILE A 5 -40.51 19.14 0.01
CA ILE A 5 -40.40 19.52 1.43
C ILE A 5 -40.83 18.36 2.33
N LYS A 6 -41.85 17.59 1.93
CA LYS A 6 -42.26 16.37 2.64
C LYS A 6 -41.16 15.31 2.63
N PHE A 7 -40.44 15.18 1.53
CA PHE A 7 -39.32 14.24 1.41
C PHE A 7 -38.17 14.62 2.35
N PHE A 8 -37.75 15.88 2.38
CA PHE A 8 -36.70 16.33 3.29
C PHE A 8 -37.12 16.21 4.77
N LEU A 9 -38.37 16.54 5.09
CA LEU A 9 -38.90 16.37 6.45
C LEU A 9 -38.89 14.89 6.86
N PHE A 10 -39.28 14.00 5.95
CA PHE A 10 -39.23 12.55 6.18
C PHE A 10 -37.80 12.05 6.37
N LEU A 11 -36.84 12.53 5.58
CA LEU A 11 -35.43 12.15 5.68
C LEU A 11 -34.83 12.56 7.03
N ILE A 12 -35.10 13.79 7.49
CA ILE A 12 -34.63 14.28 8.80
C ILE A 12 -35.24 13.46 9.94
N MET A 13 -36.55 13.17 9.85
CA MET A 13 -37.24 12.34 10.82
C MET A 13 -36.67 10.91 10.83
N PHE A 14 -36.40 10.34 9.66
CA PHE A 14 -35.79 9.01 9.54
C PHE A 14 -34.41 8.95 10.21
N LEU A 15 -33.54 9.94 9.97
CA LEU A 15 -32.23 10.04 10.63
C LEU A 15 -32.36 10.10 12.16
N ALA A 16 -33.27 10.92 12.68
CA ALA A 16 -33.50 11.03 14.11
C ALA A 16 -33.99 9.71 14.75
N PHE A 17 -34.92 9.00 14.10
CA PHE A 17 -35.39 7.70 14.58
C PHE A 17 -34.35 6.58 14.38
N PHE A 18 -33.52 6.68 13.35
CA PHE A 18 -32.44 5.74 13.07
C PHE A 18 -31.40 5.78 14.20
N GLU A 19 -30.96 6.97 14.62
CA GLU A 19 -30.03 7.12 15.74
C GLU A 19 -30.61 6.61 17.07
N ALA A 20 -31.86 6.96 17.38
CA ALA A 20 -32.54 6.47 18.58
C ALA A 20 -32.71 4.94 18.59
N GLY A 21 -33.01 4.35 17.43
CA GLY A 21 -33.10 2.90 17.24
C GLY A 21 -31.75 2.20 17.44
N LEU A 22 -30.67 2.81 16.96
CA LEU A 22 -29.31 2.31 17.12
C LEU A 22 -28.92 2.31 18.61
N ILE A 23 -29.15 3.41 19.34
CA ILE A 23 -28.90 3.48 20.78
C ILE A 23 -29.75 2.43 21.54
N SER A 24 -31.04 2.31 21.20
CA SER A 24 -31.93 1.33 21.84
C SER A 24 -31.46 -0.11 21.63
N SER A 25 -31.06 -0.47 20.40
CA SER A 25 -30.54 -1.80 20.08
C SER A 25 -29.27 -2.14 20.89
N TYR A 26 -28.36 -1.19 21.04
CA TYR A 26 -27.14 -1.38 21.84
C TYR A 26 -27.44 -1.56 23.34
N THR A 27 -28.42 -0.83 23.89
CA THR A 27 -28.82 -0.98 25.31
C THR A 27 -29.51 -2.32 25.60
N LEU A 28 -30.27 -2.86 24.63
CA LEU A 28 -31.02 -4.09 24.80
C LEU A 28 -30.13 -5.35 24.78
N VAL A 29 -28.98 -5.30 24.08
CA VAL A 29 -28.06 -6.43 23.97
C VAL A 29 -26.96 -6.42 25.05
N THR A 30 -26.63 -5.28 25.66
CA THR A 30 -25.39 -5.16 26.47
C THR A 30 -25.55 -4.76 27.94
N SER A 31 -26.75 -4.32 28.38
CA SER A 31 -27.06 -3.93 29.78
C SER A 31 -26.00 -3.08 30.48
N LYS A 32 -25.30 -2.21 29.75
CA LYS A 32 -24.36 -1.22 30.29
C LYS A 32 -24.70 0.16 29.69
N PRO A 33 -24.60 1.24 30.49
CA PRO A 33 -24.82 2.59 29.96
C PRO A 33 -23.78 2.91 28.88
N PRO A 34 -24.19 3.39 27.70
CA PRO A 34 -23.29 3.63 26.59
C PRO A 34 -22.38 4.82 26.86
N ASP A 35 -21.09 4.63 26.57
CA ASP A 35 -20.07 5.65 26.71
C ASP A 35 -20.10 6.57 25.46
N ILE A 36 -20.78 7.71 25.61
CA ILE A 36 -21.13 8.62 24.51
C ILE A 36 -19.87 9.17 23.82
N GLU A 37 -18.80 9.38 24.57
CA GLU A 37 -17.53 9.92 24.08
C GLU A 37 -16.88 8.94 23.08
N LYS A 38 -16.91 7.65 23.40
CA LYS A 38 -16.42 6.57 22.54
C LYS A 38 -17.24 6.37 21.26
N LEU A 39 -18.54 6.65 21.31
CA LEU A 39 -19.42 6.55 20.14
C LEU A 39 -19.21 7.70 19.16
N ILE A 40 -18.89 8.90 19.66
CA ILE A 40 -18.55 10.07 18.83
C ILE A 40 -17.17 9.87 18.20
N GLU A 41 -16.18 9.39 18.97
CA GLU A 41 -14.82 9.15 18.47
C GLU A 41 -14.81 8.09 17.36
N MET A 42 -15.54 6.97 17.51
CA MET A 42 -15.70 5.98 16.43
C MET A 42 -16.39 6.53 15.18
N GLN A 43 -17.35 7.45 15.34
CA GLN A 43 -18.02 8.07 14.20
C GLN A 43 -17.09 9.06 13.49
N ILE A 44 -16.28 9.83 14.23
CA ILE A 44 -15.27 10.73 13.67
C ILE A 44 -14.20 9.90 12.93
N ASP A 45 -13.72 8.80 13.51
CA ASP A 45 -12.76 7.92 12.85
C ASP A 45 -13.34 7.25 11.59
N THR A 46 -14.62 6.88 11.62
CA THR A 46 -15.31 6.30 10.46
C THR A 46 -15.51 7.35 9.36
N VAL A 47 -15.88 8.59 9.70
CA VAL A 47 -16.07 9.67 8.71
C VAL A 47 -14.72 10.16 8.17
N SER A 48 -13.71 10.29 9.04
CA SER A 48 -12.34 10.66 8.65
C SER A 48 -11.72 9.59 7.74
N SER A 49 -11.87 8.30 8.07
CA SER A 49 -11.39 7.21 7.21
C SER A 49 -12.12 7.15 5.87
N LEU A 50 -13.41 7.50 5.81
CA LEU A 50 -14.18 7.57 4.58
C LEU A 50 -13.84 8.82 3.75
N LEU A 51 -13.53 9.94 4.40
CA LEU A 51 -13.06 11.18 3.75
C LEU A 51 -11.62 11.05 3.24
N ASP A 52 -10.73 10.38 3.98
CA ASP A 52 -9.38 10.06 3.54
C ASP A 52 -9.38 8.96 2.47
N SER A 53 -10.34 8.03 2.52
CA SER A 53 -10.65 7.15 1.37
C SER A 53 -11.13 7.97 0.16
N GLY A 54 -11.83 9.09 0.38
CA GLY A 54 -12.22 10.04 -0.66
C GLY A 54 -11.06 10.75 -1.36
N LYS A 55 -9.96 11.02 -0.64
CA LYS A 55 -8.73 11.57 -1.24
C LYS A 55 -7.97 10.51 -2.08
N ASN A 56 -8.15 9.23 -1.76
CA ASN A 56 -7.67 8.07 -2.53
C ASN A 56 -8.60 7.65 -3.69
N LEU A 57 -9.76 8.29 -3.87
CA LEU A 57 -10.62 8.00 -5.04
C LEU A 57 -10.01 8.53 -6.34
N THR A 58 -9.15 9.54 -6.29
CA THR A 58 -8.43 10.03 -7.49
C THR A 58 -7.54 8.95 -8.10
N SER A 59 -6.96 8.06 -7.29
CA SER A 59 -6.16 6.91 -7.72
C SER A 59 -6.98 5.67 -8.07
N THR A 60 -8.25 5.59 -7.69
CA THR A 60 -9.15 4.50 -8.08
C THR A 60 -9.81 4.75 -9.44
N ILE A 61 -9.96 6.02 -9.83
CA ILE A 61 -10.52 6.42 -11.13
C ILE A 61 -9.51 6.19 -12.27
N THR A 62 -8.20 6.08 -11.99
CA THR A 62 -7.12 5.92 -12.99
C THR A 62 -6.76 4.49 -13.36
N GLY A 63 -7.55 3.49 -12.93
CA GLY A 63 -7.22 2.07 -13.16
C GLY A 63 -6.22 1.55 -12.12
N GLY A 64 -6.24 0.23 -11.90
CA GLY A 64 -5.33 -0.41 -10.95
C GLY A 64 -3.84 -0.23 -11.33
N PRO A 65 -2.91 -0.73 -10.49
CA PRO A 65 -1.49 -0.59 -10.78
C PRO A 65 -1.13 -1.19 -12.14
N GLU A 66 -0.58 -0.39 -13.04
CA GLU A 66 -0.10 -0.84 -14.34
C GLU A 66 1.33 -1.37 -14.19
N GLU A 67 1.61 -2.53 -14.80
CA GLU A 67 2.97 -3.08 -14.85
C GLU A 67 3.80 -2.31 -15.88
N VAL A 68 4.97 -1.83 -15.45
CA VAL A 68 5.87 -1.06 -16.32
C VAL A 68 7.22 -1.74 -16.39
N LYS A 69 7.76 -1.85 -17.61
CA LYS A 69 9.05 -2.49 -17.84
C LYS A 69 10.18 -1.56 -17.44
N ILE A 70 11.02 -1.99 -16.50
CA ILE A 70 12.29 -1.32 -16.17
C ILE A 70 13.28 -1.54 -17.32
N ILE A 71 13.97 -0.48 -17.73
CA ILE A 71 15.01 -0.52 -18.78
C ILE A 71 16.41 -0.70 -18.18
N ASN A 72 16.68 -0.08 -17.02
CA ASN A 72 17.97 -0.09 -16.33
C ASN A 72 18.00 -1.11 -15.18
N ASN A 73 17.64 -2.36 -15.47
CA ASN A 73 17.41 -3.42 -14.48
C ASN A 73 18.68 -3.73 -13.67
N ALA A 74 19.86 -3.66 -14.30
CA ALA A 74 21.14 -3.92 -13.65
C ALA A 74 21.45 -2.86 -12.58
N ASP A 75 21.37 -1.57 -12.95
CA ASP A 75 21.63 -0.46 -12.04
C ASP A 75 20.66 -0.46 -10.85
N VAL A 76 19.39 -0.77 -11.10
CA VAL A 76 18.36 -0.90 -10.06
C VAL A 76 18.68 -2.07 -9.13
N ALA A 77 19.07 -3.23 -9.66
CA ALA A 77 19.44 -4.38 -8.86
C ALA A 77 20.65 -4.10 -7.95
N ASP A 78 21.68 -3.43 -8.47
CA ASP A 78 22.87 -3.07 -7.70
C ASP A 78 22.54 -2.04 -6.62
N ALA A 79 21.70 -1.05 -6.92
CA ALA A 79 21.23 -0.08 -5.94
C ALA A 79 20.38 -0.72 -4.84
N LEU A 80 19.50 -1.66 -5.19
CA LEU A 80 18.70 -2.44 -4.23
C LEU A 80 19.59 -3.32 -3.36
N LYS A 81 20.59 -3.99 -3.94
CA LYS A 81 21.58 -4.79 -3.21
C LYS A 81 22.32 -3.92 -2.18
N ALA A 82 22.83 -2.77 -2.61
CA ALA A 82 23.56 -1.85 -1.74
C ALA A 82 22.70 -1.33 -0.58
N LYS A 83 21.43 -1.01 -0.82
CA LYS A 83 20.50 -0.49 0.20
C LYS A 83 19.97 -1.56 1.15
N THR A 84 19.81 -2.80 0.70
CA THR A 84 19.23 -3.90 1.50
C THR A 84 20.26 -4.77 2.22
N LYS A 85 21.55 -4.65 1.88
CA LYS A 85 22.63 -5.50 2.42
C LYS A 85 22.35 -6.99 2.23
N LEU A 86 21.80 -7.32 1.06
CA LEU A 86 21.67 -8.69 0.57
C LEU A 86 22.90 -9.03 -0.29
N ASP A 87 23.20 -10.31 -0.45
CA ASP A 87 24.37 -10.75 -1.22
C ASP A 87 24.11 -10.68 -2.73
N GLY A 88 22.84 -10.83 -3.13
CA GLY A 88 22.39 -10.61 -4.49
C GLY A 88 20.91 -10.28 -4.62
N ILE A 89 20.56 -9.65 -5.75
CA ILE A 89 19.19 -9.40 -6.19
C ILE A 89 19.01 -10.10 -7.54
N ASN A 90 17.90 -10.82 -7.71
CA ASN A 90 17.56 -11.47 -8.97
C ASN A 90 16.96 -10.46 -9.94
N ILE A 91 17.74 -10.09 -10.96
CA ILE A 91 17.34 -9.12 -12.00
C ILE A 91 16.09 -9.58 -12.76
N ARG A 92 15.88 -10.90 -12.89
CA ARG A 92 14.74 -11.47 -13.62
C ARG A 92 13.42 -11.39 -12.84
N SER A 93 13.48 -11.24 -11.51
CA SER A 93 12.27 -11.07 -10.69
C SER A 93 11.97 -9.61 -10.37
N LEU A 94 12.71 -8.66 -10.96
CA LEU A 94 12.37 -7.25 -10.91
C LEU A 94 11.06 -6.99 -11.65
N ASN A 95 10.04 -6.57 -10.92
CA ASN A 95 8.81 -6.05 -11.46
C ASN A 95 8.57 -4.63 -10.94
N ALA A 96 8.04 -3.74 -11.78
CA ALA A 96 7.65 -2.40 -11.39
C ALA A 96 6.18 -2.15 -11.71
N THR A 97 5.47 -1.53 -10.77
CA THR A 97 4.09 -1.11 -10.95
C THR A 97 3.93 0.37 -10.66
N THR A 98 3.02 1.04 -11.36
CA THR A 98 2.68 2.43 -11.08
C THR A 98 1.17 2.61 -11.01
N THR A 99 0.72 3.61 -10.25
CA THR A 99 -0.67 4.07 -10.25
C THR A 99 -0.79 5.45 -10.92
N HIS A 100 0.32 5.99 -11.42
CA HIS A 100 0.34 7.24 -12.16
C HIS A 100 0.12 7.00 -13.66
N ASP A 101 -0.42 8.00 -14.33
CA ASP A 101 -0.56 8.00 -15.79
C ASP A 101 0.83 7.90 -16.44
N THR A 102 1.04 6.88 -17.28
CA THR A 102 2.28 6.64 -18.02
C THR A 102 2.53 7.69 -19.10
N GLY A 103 1.58 8.60 -19.37
CA GLY A 103 1.79 9.80 -20.19
C GLY A 103 2.64 10.89 -19.53
N LEU A 104 2.93 10.79 -18.23
CA LEU A 104 3.78 11.74 -17.50
C LEU A 104 5.27 11.41 -17.66
N GLU A 105 6.10 12.46 -17.80
CA GLU A 105 7.56 12.33 -17.95
C GLU A 105 8.22 11.72 -16.70
N ASN A 106 7.73 12.08 -15.52
CA ASN A 106 8.23 11.57 -14.24
C ASN A 106 7.08 10.94 -13.43
N ILE A 107 7.25 9.68 -13.06
CA ILE A 107 6.25 8.91 -12.30
C ILE A 107 6.88 8.25 -11.07
N GLU A 108 6.07 8.04 -10.03
CA GLU A 108 6.45 7.18 -8.90
C GLU A 108 6.10 5.73 -9.21
N ILE A 109 7.05 4.83 -8.98
CA ILE A 109 6.90 3.39 -9.24
C ILE A 109 7.19 2.59 -7.97
N ASN A 110 6.48 1.48 -7.82
CA ASN A 110 6.74 0.46 -6.82
C ASN A 110 7.51 -0.69 -7.47
N ILE A 111 8.69 -0.98 -6.95
CA ILE A 111 9.58 -2.03 -7.44
C ILE A 111 9.50 -3.21 -6.47
N THR A 112 9.33 -4.40 -7.01
CA THR A 112 9.39 -5.66 -6.28
C THR A 112 10.50 -6.53 -6.88
N ALA A 113 11.29 -7.18 -6.02
CA ALA A 113 12.39 -8.03 -6.44
C ALA A 113 12.62 -9.17 -5.43
N THR A 114 13.21 -10.26 -5.89
CA THR A 114 13.68 -11.33 -5.00
C THR A 114 15.18 -11.18 -4.79
N GLY A 115 15.61 -11.09 -3.54
CA GLY A 115 17.00 -11.09 -3.14
C GLY A 115 17.38 -12.33 -2.35
N TYR A 116 18.67 -12.52 -2.13
CA TYR A 116 19.17 -13.66 -1.38
C TYR A 116 20.38 -13.30 -0.51
N ARG A 117 20.56 -14.08 0.56
CA ARG A 117 21.73 -14.01 1.44
C ARG A 117 22.36 -15.39 1.57
N GLU A 118 23.65 -15.47 1.28
CA GLU A 118 24.47 -16.65 1.44
C GLU A 118 24.99 -16.72 2.87
N ASN A 119 24.54 -17.73 3.61
CA ASN A 119 25.13 -18.05 4.90
C ASN A 119 26.39 -18.89 4.70
N GLN A 120 27.52 -18.24 4.43
CA GLN A 120 28.83 -18.91 4.46
C GLN A 120 29.34 -18.97 5.90
N THR A 121 29.17 -20.12 6.56
CA THR A 121 29.83 -20.37 7.85
C THR A 121 31.10 -21.18 7.60
N GLY A 122 32.23 -20.48 7.47
CA GLY A 122 33.56 -21.09 7.37
C GLY A 122 34.15 -21.33 8.75
N GLY A 123 34.05 -22.55 9.27
CA GLY A 123 34.76 -23.03 10.45
C GLY A 123 35.69 -24.18 10.07
N THR A 124 37.00 -23.98 10.24
CA THR A 124 38.13 -24.92 10.08
C THR A 124 37.81 -26.30 9.49
N GLY A 125 37.87 -26.41 8.16
CA GLY A 125 37.97 -27.68 7.44
C GLY A 125 36.70 -28.24 6.80
N GLN A 126 35.52 -27.67 7.08
CA GLN A 126 34.27 -28.10 6.45
C GLN A 126 33.53 -26.92 5.84
N ILE A 127 33.34 -26.93 4.51
CA ILE A 127 32.46 -25.99 3.81
C ILE A 127 31.04 -26.54 3.95
N VAL A 128 30.23 -25.93 4.83
CA VAL A 128 28.80 -26.23 4.92
C VAL A 128 28.05 -25.23 4.07
N ILE A 129 27.60 -25.65 2.89
CA ILE A 129 26.69 -24.85 2.05
C ILE A 129 25.29 -24.98 2.66
N ARG A 130 24.82 -23.94 3.34
CA ARG A 130 23.44 -23.87 3.84
C ARG A 130 22.52 -23.35 2.74
N ALA A 131 21.23 -23.71 2.82
CA ALA A 131 20.21 -23.18 1.92
C ALA A 131 20.25 -21.64 1.96
N THR A 132 20.34 -21.03 0.78
CA THR A 132 20.37 -19.58 0.62
C THR A 132 19.06 -18.98 1.13
N GLU A 133 19.14 -18.04 2.07
CA GLU A 133 17.95 -17.36 2.57
C GLU A 133 17.40 -16.46 1.47
N GLN A 134 16.09 -16.54 1.21
CA GLN A 134 15.43 -15.75 0.17
C GLN A 134 14.61 -14.63 0.80
N PHE A 135 14.66 -13.46 0.16
CA PHE A 135 13.98 -12.25 0.61
C PHE A 135 13.16 -11.66 -0.53
N THR A 136 11.96 -11.18 -0.23
CA THR A 136 11.22 -10.26 -1.09
C THR A 136 11.57 -8.85 -0.67
N VAL A 137 12.02 -8.05 -1.64
CA VAL A 137 12.32 -6.62 -1.46
C VAL A 137 11.23 -5.83 -2.17
N THR A 138 10.59 -4.93 -1.45
CA THR A 138 9.67 -3.94 -2.01
C THR A 138 10.25 -2.55 -1.79
N ALA A 139 10.29 -1.74 -2.84
CA ALA A 139 10.85 -0.39 -2.83
C ALA A 139 9.96 0.57 -3.64
N ALA A 140 10.05 1.87 -3.35
CA ALA A 140 9.47 2.93 -4.15
C ALA A 140 10.59 3.78 -4.75
N ALA A 141 10.42 4.24 -5.98
CA ALA A 141 11.39 5.11 -6.66
C ALA A 141 10.70 6.04 -7.65
N ARG A 142 11.38 7.12 -8.03
CA ARG A 142 10.99 7.92 -9.18
C ARG A 142 11.60 7.35 -10.45
N ALA A 143 10.84 7.36 -11.53
CA ALA A 143 11.30 6.91 -12.83
C ALA A 143 10.85 7.86 -13.92
N GLU A 144 11.70 7.97 -14.94
CA GLU A 144 11.44 8.74 -16.15
C GLU A 144 10.81 7.81 -17.20
N THR A 145 9.66 8.19 -17.74
CA THR A 145 9.00 7.39 -18.77
C THR A 145 9.69 7.56 -20.12
N ARG A 146 10.00 6.44 -20.77
CA ARG A 146 10.61 6.40 -22.11
C ARG A 146 9.77 5.54 -23.04
N SER A 147 10.01 5.66 -24.34
CA SER A 147 9.26 4.93 -25.38
C SER A 147 9.29 3.40 -25.26
N SER A 148 10.23 2.83 -24.49
CA SER A 148 10.41 1.38 -24.34
C SER A 148 10.16 0.87 -22.91
N GLY A 149 9.74 1.72 -21.98
CA GLY A 149 9.57 1.42 -20.57
C GLY A 149 9.99 2.58 -19.67
N VAL A 150 10.38 2.29 -18.43
CA VAL A 150 10.78 3.30 -17.45
C VAL A 150 12.26 3.22 -17.11
N TRP A 151 12.89 4.38 -17.00
CA TRP A 151 14.24 4.53 -16.49
C TRP A 151 14.21 4.98 -15.04
N VAL A 152 14.62 4.12 -14.12
CA VAL A 152 14.51 4.36 -12.68
C VAL A 152 15.69 5.20 -12.19
N ASP A 153 15.43 6.26 -11.44
CA ASP A 153 16.49 7.00 -10.74
C ASP A 153 16.90 6.25 -9.47
N VAL A 154 18.06 5.60 -9.52
CA VAL A 154 18.64 4.81 -8.43
C VAL A 154 18.84 5.57 -7.13
N ASN A 155 19.01 6.90 -7.19
CA ASN A 155 19.22 7.73 -6.00
C ASN A 155 17.92 7.89 -5.20
N THR A 156 16.77 7.86 -5.88
CA THR A 156 15.44 8.04 -5.28
C THR A 156 14.85 6.75 -4.70
N ILE A 157 15.53 5.61 -4.88
CA ILE A 157 15.08 4.33 -4.35
C ILE A 157 14.98 4.38 -2.83
N ARG A 158 13.77 4.16 -2.32
CA ARG A 158 13.42 3.99 -0.91
C ARG A 158 12.93 2.57 -0.67
N ILE A 159 13.63 1.83 0.17
CA ILE A 159 13.19 0.49 0.58
C ILE A 159 11.96 0.64 1.48
N LEU A 160 10.86 -0.01 1.09
CA LEU A 160 9.63 -0.05 1.88
C LEU A 160 9.66 -1.26 2.83
N SER A 161 10.07 -2.42 2.33
CA SER A 161 10.18 -3.63 3.12
C SER A 161 11.21 -4.62 2.55
N VAL A 162 11.77 -5.43 3.45
CA VAL A 162 12.58 -6.60 3.12
C VAL A 162 12.05 -7.75 3.96
N THR A 163 11.38 -8.70 3.33
CA THR A 163 10.68 -9.79 4.01
C THR A 163 11.33 -11.12 3.66
N ARG A 164 11.71 -11.90 4.67
CA ARG A 164 12.22 -13.27 4.46
C ARG A 164 11.09 -14.19 3.99
N ILE A 165 11.35 -14.97 2.96
CA ILE A 165 10.40 -15.93 2.37
C ILE A 165 10.76 -17.36 2.78
N TYR A 166 12.07 -17.68 2.78
CA TYR A 166 12.63 -18.99 3.13
C TYR A 166 13.98 -18.80 3.85
#